data_AF-A0A445C6F1-F1
#
_entry.id   AF-A0A445C6F1-F1
#
_cell.length_a   1.000
_cell.length_b   1.000
_cell.length_c   1.000
_cell.angle_alpha   90.00
_cell.angle_beta   90.00
_cell.angle_gamma   90.00
#
_symmetry.space_group_name_H-M   'P 1'
#
loop_
_entity.id
_entity.type
_entity.pdbx_description
1 polymer ?
#
loop_
_entity_poly.entity_id
_entity_poly.type
_entity_poly.pdbx_seq_one_letter_code
_entity_poly.pdbx_strand_id
1 'polypeptide(L)'
;MSKTPLSFTIFLSLTLFFFPSITASSITDRYLYGGCTQQKYTPNSPYESNLNSMLTSLVNSATYLSYNNFTMVGGSQQDVIYGLYQCRGDLSMPDCATCVARAVTKAGDMCRGSCGGAVQLDGCYVKYDNATFLGVEDKVVVLKQCGPSVGYNPEGMGSRDAVLGGLAGSGGPFREGGSGVVRGVAQCMGDLSYGECQDCLSEAIAKLKSDCGTADYGDMFLGKCYARYSIGGAHQASKAHGKSGKGGERTFAMVIGILAGVAILIIFLAFLSKICGRQGK
;
A
#
# COMPACT_ATOMS: atom_id res chain seq x y z
N MET A 1 -48.35 -39.69 -29.86
CA MET A 1 -48.35 -39.80 -28.38
C MET A 1 -46.89 -39.97 -27.94
N SER A 2 -46.19 -38.87 -27.60
CA SER A 2 -45.91 -38.42 -26.22
C SER A 2 -45.09 -39.49 -25.45
N LYS A 3 -43.86 -39.30 -24.95
CA LYS A 3 -43.15 -38.13 -24.40
C LYS A 3 -41.63 -38.34 -24.50
N THR A 4 -40.88 -37.27 -24.75
CA THR A 4 -39.45 -37.15 -24.47
C THR A 4 -39.19 -37.08 -22.96
N PRO A 5 -38.14 -37.73 -22.41
CA PRO A 5 -37.65 -37.40 -21.08
C PRO A 5 -36.63 -36.26 -21.17
N LEU A 6 -36.92 -35.28 -20.32
CA LEU A 6 -36.36 -33.95 -20.16
C LEU A 6 -35.05 -34.00 -19.35
N SER A 7 -34.03 -33.33 -19.88
CA SER A 7 -33.02 -32.54 -19.17
C SER A 7 -32.52 -33.05 -17.79
N PHE A 8 -31.34 -33.66 -17.78
CA PHE A 8 -30.58 -33.96 -16.55
C PHE A 8 -29.11 -33.48 -16.59
N THR A 9 -28.78 -32.54 -17.48
CA THR A 9 -27.38 -32.19 -17.78
C THR A 9 -27.03 -30.71 -17.64
N ILE A 10 -27.82 -29.89 -16.92
CA ILE A 10 -27.47 -28.47 -16.69
C ILE A 10 -27.81 -28.08 -15.25
N PHE A 11 -26.96 -28.43 -14.28
CA PHE A 11 -26.87 -27.71 -13.00
C PHE A 11 -25.54 -27.95 -12.24
N LEU A 12 -24.45 -28.22 -12.97
CA LEU A 12 -23.09 -28.32 -12.39
C LEU A 12 -22.15 -27.22 -12.92
N SER A 13 -22.71 -26.06 -13.31
CA SER A 13 -21.95 -24.98 -13.94
C SER A 13 -22.29 -23.57 -13.43
N LEU A 14 -22.93 -23.41 -12.27
CA LEU A 14 -23.25 -22.08 -11.72
C LEU A 14 -23.09 -21.96 -10.19
N THR A 15 -21.93 -22.35 -9.66
CA THR A 15 -21.44 -21.93 -8.32
C THR A 15 -20.04 -21.31 -8.37
N LEU A 16 -19.65 -20.80 -9.53
CA LEU A 16 -18.77 -19.62 -9.61
C LEU A 16 -19.69 -18.39 -9.46
N PHE A 17 -19.25 -17.37 -8.72
CA PHE A 17 -20.00 -16.19 -8.22
C PHE A 17 -20.83 -16.50 -6.96
N PHE A 18 -20.46 -16.13 -5.75
CA PHE A 18 -19.70 -14.98 -5.27
C PHE A 18 -18.86 -15.40 -4.06
N PHE A 19 -17.55 -15.60 -4.23
CA PHE A 19 -16.66 -15.27 -3.12
C PHE A 19 -16.58 -13.75 -3.13
N PRO A 20 -17.00 -13.02 -2.07
CA PRO A 20 -16.54 -11.66 -1.94
C PRO A 20 -15.03 -11.76 -1.92
N SER A 21 -14.35 -11.15 -2.91
CA SER A 21 -12.91 -10.93 -2.84
C SER A 21 -12.68 -10.24 -1.51
N ILE A 22 -12.19 -11.00 -0.52
CA ILE A 22 -11.73 -10.42 0.73
C ILE A 22 -10.56 -9.56 0.27
N THR A 23 -10.79 -8.27 0.14
CA THR A 23 -9.70 -7.31 0.07
C THR A 23 -9.04 -7.42 1.42
N ALA A 24 -8.05 -8.30 1.52
CA ALA A 24 -7.09 -8.23 2.60
C ALA A 24 -6.61 -6.78 2.56
N SER A 25 -6.86 -6.04 3.63
CA SER A 25 -6.25 -4.73 3.81
C SER A 25 -4.76 -5.01 3.86
N SER A 26 -4.08 -4.89 2.73
CA SER A 26 -2.66 -5.13 2.64
C SER A 26 -1.98 -4.10 3.53
N ILE A 27 -0.97 -4.55 4.28
CA ILE A 27 -0.15 -3.68 5.15
C ILE A 27 0.42 -2.49 4.35
N THR A 28 0.46 -2.57 3.02
CA THR A 28 0.92 -1.55 2.08
C THR A 28 0.07 -0.29 2.03
N ASP A 29 -1.20 -0.34 2.44
CA ASP A 29 -2.16 0.72 2.14
C ASP A 29 -2.34 1.72 3.30
N ARG A 30 -1.61 1.52 4.40
CA ARG A 30 -1.65 2.42 5.56
C ARG A 30 -1.07 3.78 5.19
N TYR A 31 -1.84 4.84 5.42
CA TYR A 31 -1.39 6.22 5.27
C TYR A 31 -0.33 6.59 6.33
N LEU A 32 0.79 7.16 5.87
CA LEU A 32 1.87 7.64 6.73
C LEU A 32 1.83 9.16 6.86
N TYR A 33 1.97 9.85 5.72
CA TYR A 33 1.95 11.30 5.65
C TYR A 33 1.54 11.75 4.25
N GLY A 34 1.25 13.04 4.12
CA GLY A 34 0.91 13.67 2.87
C GLY A 34 0.66 15.15 3.07
N GLY A 35 0.60 15.88 1.97
CA GLY A 35 0.43 17.33 1.98
C GLY A 35 0.13 17.87 0.60
N CYS A 36 -0.37 19.11 0.56
CA CYS A 36 -0.79 19.78 -0.66
C CYS A 36 -0.07 21.13 -0.76
N THR A 37 0.20 21.59 -1.98
CA THR A 37 0.71 22.95 -2.16
C THR A 37 -0.39 23.98 -1.91
N GLN A 38 0.02 25.21 -1.59
CA GLN A 38 -0.93 26.32 -1.40
C GLN A 38 -1.47 26.84 -2.73
N GLN A 39 -0.69 26.72 -3.81
CA GLN A 39 -1.09 27.12 -5.16
C GLN A 39 -2.31 26.30 -5.59
N LYS A 40 -3.37 26.99 -6.03
CA LYS A 40 -4.59 26.37 -6.54
C LYS A 40 -4.67 26.50 -8.06
N TYR A 41 -5.20 25.48 -8.71
CA TYR A 41 -5.55 25.54 -10.13
C TYR A 41 -7.01 25.95 -10.30
N THR A 42 -7.33 26.56 -11.43
CA THR A 42 -8.72 26.91 -11.77
C THR A 42 -9.50 25.66 -12.20
N PRO A 43 -10.71 25.41 -11.69
CA PRO A 43 -11.55 24.30 -12.14
C PRO A 43 -11.83 24.37 -13.65
N ASN A 44 -11.88 23.21 -14.31
CA ASN A 44 -12.01 23.01 -15.75
C ASN A 44 -10.87 23.63 -16.59
N SER A 45 -9.71 23.87 -15.99
CA SER A 45 -8.53 24.36 -16.69
C SER A 45 -7.79 23.24 -17.45
N PRO A 46 -6.94 23.58 -18.44
CA PRO A 46 -6.02 22.63 -19.04
C PRO A 46 -5.15 21.91 -18.00
N TYR A 47 -4.74 22.60 -16.94
CA TYR A 47 -4.03 22.02 -15.80
C TYR A 47 -4.80 20.85 -15.17
N GLU A 48 -6.09 21.01 -14.88
CA GLU A 48 -6.89 19.95 -14.27
C GLU A 48 -7.02 18.72 -15.19
N SER A 49 -7.19 18.94 -16.49
CA SER A 49 -7.23 17.86 -17.48
C SER A 49 -5.88 17.13 -17.58
N ASN A 50 -4.77 17.87 -17.60
CA ASN A 50 -3.41 17.31 -17.59
C ASN A 50 -3.14 16.54 -16.30
N LEU A 51 -3.61 17.03 -15.15
CA LEU A 51 -3.47 16.37 -13.86
C LEU A 51 -4.21 15.05 -13.84
N ASN A 52 -5.47 15.01 -14.29
CA ASN A 52 -6.25 13.78 -14.38
C ASN A 52 -5.59 12.74 -15.30
N SER A 53 -5.06 13.19 -16.43
CA SER A 53 -4.32 12.35 -17.37
C SER A 53 -3.00 11.83 -16.76
N MET A 54 -2.28 12.69 -16.03
CA MET A 54 -1.06 12.34 -15.29
C MET A 54 -1.32 11.26 -14.25
N LEU A 55 -2.31 11.47 -13.38
CA LEU A 55 -2.68 10.53 -12.32
C LEU A 55 -3.09 9.17 -12.91
N THR A 56 -3.80 9.16 -14.05
CA THR A 56 -4.13 7.94 -14.79
C THR A 56 -2.87 7.22 -15.30
N SER A 57 -1.91 7.96 -15.87
CA SER A 57 -0.63 7.41 -16.34
C SER A 57 0.21 6.79 -15.21
N LEU A 58 0.22 7.42 -14.02
CA LEU A 58 0.90 6.86 -12.84
C LEU A 58 0.31 5.50 -12.46
N VAL A 59 -1.02 5.40 -12.36
CA VAL A 59 -1.72 4.15 -12.02
C VAL A 59 -1.48 3.07 -13.07
N ASN A 60 -1.60 3.40 -14.36
CA ASN A 60 -1.40 2.44 -15.44
C ASN A 60 0.04 1.91 -15.47
N SER A 61 1.02 2.80 -15.31
CA SER A 61 2.43 2.43 -15.32
C SER A 61 2.82 1.54 -14.14
N ALA A 62 2.20 1.73 -12.98
CA ALA A 62 2.45 0.94 -11.78
C ALA A 62 2.09 -0.55 -11.93
N THR A 63 1.40 -0.92 -13.02
CA THR A 63 1.17 -2.32 -13.40
C THR A 63 2.44 -3.04 -13.87
N TYR A 64 3.47 -2.28 -14.30
CA TYR A 64 4.66 -2.85 -14.95
C TYR A 64 5.98 -2.39 -14.33
N LEU A 65 6.02 -1.23 -13.67
CA LEU A 65 7.22 -0.66 -13.07
C LEU A 65 6.98 -0.29 -11.61
N SER A 66 7.97 -0.50 -10.75
CA SER A 66 7.92 -0.09 -9.34
C SER A 66 8.21 1.40 -9.14
N TYR A 67 8.68 2.07 -10.19
CA TYR A 67 8.95 3.50 -10.24
C TYR A 67 8.75 4.00 -11.67
N ASN A 68 8.12 5.16 -11.81
CA ASN A 68 8.15 5.91 -13.04
C ASN A 68 7.90 7.40 -12.73
N ASN A 69 8.31 8.26 -13.66
CA ASN A 69 7.98 9.67 -13.64
C ASN A 69 7.42 10.10 -15.00
N PHE A 70 6.71 11.20 -14.97
CA PHE A 70 6.06 11.76 -16.14
C PHE A 70 6.14 13.29 -16.05
N THR A 71 6.23 13.91 -17.22
CA THR A 71 6.09 15.35 -17.39
C THR A 71 4.99 15.59 -18.42
N MET A 72 3.90 16.22 -18.01
CA MET A 72 2.86 16.69 -18.93
C MET A 72 3.16 18.13 -19.28
N VAL A 73 3.48 18.38 -20.55
CA VAL A 73 3.68 19.74 -21.07
C VAL A 73 2.32 20.29 -21.47
N GLY A 74 1.95 21.46 -20.94
CA GLY A 74 0.72 22.14 -21.31
C GLY A 74 0.94 23.27 -22.32
N GLY A 75 -0.12 24.02 -22.63
CA GLY A 75 -0.05 25.16 -23.57
C GLY A 75 0.77 26.34 -23.05
N SER A 76 0.97 26.41 -21.72
CA SER A 76 1.80 27.40 -21.06
C SER A 76 2.63 26.76 -19.93
N GLN A 77 3.61 27.50 -19.40
CA GLN A 77 4.41 27.05 -18.25
C GLN A 77 3.55 26.76 -17.00
N GLN A 78 2.41 27.44 -16.87
CA GLN A 78 1.49 27.25 -15.74
C GLN A 78 0.69 25.94 -15.84
N ASP A 79 0.68 25.31 -17.02
CA ASP A 79 -0.03 24.07 -17.32
C ASP A 79 0.89 22.83 -17.26
N VAL A 80 2.17 23.03 -16.95
CA VAL A 80 3.17 21.96 -16.83
C VAL A 80 2.99 21.23 -15.49
N ILE A 81 3.04 19.90 -15.54
CA ILE A 81 2.90 19.04 -14.36
C ILE A 81 4.00 18.00 -14.35
N TYR A 82 4.69 17.90 -13.22
CA TYR A 82 5.64 16.84 -12.94
C TYR A 82 4.99 15.85 -11.98
N GLY A 83 5.16 14.56 -12.24
CA GLY A 83 4.59 13.51 -11.42
C GLY A 83 5.52 12.31 -11.32
N LEU A 84 5.56 11.66 -10.17
CA LEU A 84 6.19 10.36 -10.00
C LEU A 84 5.40 9.49 -9.04
N TYR A 85 5.66 8.19 -9.13
CA TYR A 85 5.35 7.25 -8.05
C TYR A 85 6.55 6.37 -7.77
N GLN A 86 6.61 5.86 -6.55
CA GLN A 86 7.62 4.90 -6.12
C GLN A 86 6.95 3.88 -5.20
N CYS A 87 6.83 2.64 -5.66
CA CYS A 87 6.46 1.51 -4.83
C CYS A 87 7.65 1.03 -4.00
N ARG A 88 7.34 0.38 -2.87
CA ARG A 88 8.35 -0.33 -2.08
C ARG A 88 8.91 -1.48 -2.91
N GLY A 89 10.23 -1.66 -2.86
CA GLY A 89 10.95 -2.51 -3.82
C GLY A 89 10.69 -4.02 -3.70
N ASP A 90 10.06 -4.46 -2.60
CA ASP A 90 9.66 -5.84 -2.33
C ASP A 90 8.23 -6.17 -2.77
N LEU A 91 7.47 -5.20 -3.31
CA LEU A 91 6.08 -5.43 -3.72
C LEU A 91 5.97 -6.14 -5.06
N SER A 92 4.98 -7.01 -5.17
CA SER A 92 4.53 -7.53 -6.45
C SER A 92 3.92 -6.39 -7.29
N MET A 93 3.96 -6.52 -8.62
CA MET A 93 3.40 -5.48 -9.48
C MET A 93 1.89 -5.21 -9.26
N PRO A 94 1.04 -6.23 -9.03
CA PRO A 94 -0.35 -6.00 -8.64
C PRO A 94 -0.53 -5.22 -7.33
N ASP A 95 0.30 -5.49 -6.32
CA ASP A 95 0.27 -4.77 -5.04
C ASP A 95 0.75 -3.33 -5.21
N CYS A 96 1.78 -3.12 -6.04
CA CYS A 96 2.27 -1.80 -6.42
C CYS A 96 1.17 -0.97 -7.10
N ALA A 97 0.54 -1.51 -8.15
CA ALA A 97 -0.56 -0.84 -8.84
C ALA A 97 -1.73 -0.51 -7.90
N THR A 98 -2.09 -1.44 -7.00
CA THR A 98 -3.14 -1.23 -6.00
C THR A 98 -2.77 -0.10 -5.03
N CYS A 99 -1.53 -0.08 -4.53
CA CYS A 99 -1.07 0.96 -3.62
C CYS A 99 -1.09 2.33 -4.31
N VAL A 100 -0.55 2.42 -5.53
CA VAL A 100 -0.49 3.68 -6.30
C VAL A 100 -1.89 4.21 -6.58
N ALA A 101 -2.83 3.34 -6.98
CA ALA A 101 -4.23 3.73 -7.16
C ALA A 101 -4.83 4.32 -5.88
N ARG A 102 -4.60 3.70 -4.72
CA ARG A 102 -5.07 4.21 -3.43
C ARG A 102 -4.42 5.52 -3.03
N ALA A 103 -3.11 5.67 -3.27
CA ALA A 103 -2.39 6.92 -3.00
C ALA A 103 -2.91 8.06 -3.89
N VAL A 104 -3.18 7.79 -5.17
CA VAL A 104 -3.81 8.74 -6.12
C VAL A 104 -5.20 9.16 -5.65
N THR A 105 -6.08 8.20 -5.29
CA THR A 105 -7.41 8.52 -4.74
C THR A 105 -7.29 9.39 -3.48
N LYS A 106 -6.41 9.01 -2.56
CA LYS A 106 -6.16 9.76 -1.33
C LYS A 106 -5.67 11.19 -1.61
N ALA A 107 -4.78 11.36 -2.58
CA ALA A 107 -4.28 12.66 -3.00
C ALA A 107 -5.39 13.51 -3.63
N GLY A 108 -6.26 12.93 -4.45
CA GLY A 108 -7.41 13.62 -5.04
C GLY A 108 -8.43 14.11 -4.01
N ASP A 109 -8.67 13.31 -2.97
CA ASP A 109 -9.56 13.69 -1.87
C ASP A 109 -8.96 14.79 -0.98
N MET A 110 -7.67 14.68 -0.65
CA MET A 110 -6.98 15.58 0.28
C MET A 110 -6.55 16.89 -0.37
N CYS A 111 -6.12 16.85 -1.64
CA CYS A 111 -5.51 17.98 -2.34
C CYS A 111 -6.38 18.56 -3.46
N ARG A 112 -7.70 18.34 -3.40
CA ARG A 112 -8.66 18.88 -4.38
C ARG A 112 -8.39 20.38 -4.66
N GLY A 113 -8.24 20.70 -5.95
CA GLY A 113 -7.97 22.06 -6.41
C GLY A 113 -6.53 22.57 -6.24
N SER A 114 -5.61 21.77 -5.69
CA SER A 114 -4.21 22.17 -5.47
C SER A 114 -3.33 21.76 -6.65
N CYS A 115 -2.37 22.62 -7.02
CA CYS A 115 -1.45 22.30 -8.11
C CYS A 115 -0.53 21.12 -7.75
N GLY A 116 -0.18 20.96 -6.47
CA GLY A 116 0.68 19.89 -6.02
C GLY A 116 0.07 19.09 -4.86
N GLY A 117 0.43 17.81 -4.81
CA GLY A 117 0.01 16.87 -3.79
C GLY A 117 1.02 15.75 -3.64
N ALA A 118 1.27 15.33 -2.40
CA ALA A 118 2.10 14.19 -2.07
C ALA A 118 1.40 13.28 -1.07
N VAL A 119 1.49 11.97 -1.27
CA VAL A 119 0.96 10.95 -0.36
C VAL A 119 1.95 9.81 -0.23
N GLN A 120 2.33 9.49 1.00
CA GLN A 120 3.07 8.29 1.38
C GLN A 120 2.12 7.30 2.07
N LEU A 121 1.97 6.13 1.45
CA LEU A 121 1.44 4.93 2.10
C LEU A 121 2.61 4.00 2.49
N ASP A 122 2.34 2.98 3.30
CA ASP A 122 3.36 2.00 3.73
C ASP A 122 4.02 1.25 2.55
N GLY A 123 3.34 1.14 1.41
CA GLY A 123 3.79 0.43 0.23
C GLY A 123 4.19 1.32 -0.96
N CYS A 124 3.86 2.61 -0.96
CA CYS A 124 4.15 3.47 -2.11
C CYS A 124 4.09 4.95 -1.77
N TYR A 125 4.73 5.74 -2.61
CA TYR A 125 4.69 7.19 -2.62
C TYR A 125 4.17 7.70 -3.96
N VAL A 126 3.34 8.74 -3.93
CA VAL A 126 2.90 9.48 -5.12
C VAL A 126 3.11 10.97 -4.86
N LYS A 127 3.71 11.67 -5.82
CA LYS A 127 3.82 13.13 -5.79
C LYS A 127 3.56 13.71 -7.17
N TYR A 128 2.82 14.81 -7.20
CA TYR A 128 2.71 15.69 -8.37
C TYR A 128 2.86 17.14 -7.93
N ASP A 129 3.35 18.00 -8.84
CA ASP A 129 3.50 19.44 -8.62
C ASP A 129 3.68 20.16 -9.96
N ASN A 130 3.39 21.46 -9.99
CA ASN A 130 3.72 22.33 -11.13
C ASN A 130 5.13 22.94 -11.02
N ALA A 131 5.72 22.93 -9.82
CA ALA A 131 7.14 23.20 -9.63
C ALA A 131 7.97 21.93 -9.89
N THR A 132 9.16 22.08 -10.49
CA THR A 132 10.05 20.93 -10.71
C THR A 132 10.60 20.39 -9.39
N PHE A 133 10.61 19.07 -9.27
CA PHE A 133 11.21 18.34 -8.13
C PHE A 133 11.89 17.04 -8.56
N LEU A 134 11.90 16.72 -9.86
CA LEU A 134 12.50 15.50 -10.39
C LEU A 134 14.03 15.67 -10.46
N GLY A 135 14.77 14.68 -9.95
CA GLY A 135 16.23 14.71 -9.93
C GLY A 135 16.82 15.75 -8.98
N VAL A 136 16.06 16.21 -7.99
CA VAL A 136 16.51 17.16 -6.97
C VAL A 136 16.62 16.44 -5.64
N GLU A 137 17.81 16.38 -5.05
CA GLU A 137 18.01 15.83 -3.71
C GLU A 137 17.22 16.64 -2.66
N ASP A 138 16.55 15.93 -1.75
CA ASP A 138 15.88 16.53 -0.60
C ASP A 138 16.03 15.62 0.63
N LYS A 139 16.80 16.10 1.60
CA LYS A 139 17.11 15.43 2.88
C LYS A 139 16.35 16.02 4.07
N VAL A 140 15.37 16.89 3.83
CA VAL A 140 14.53 17.44 4.90
C VAL A 140 13.72 16.31 5.53
N VAL A 141 13.67 16.25 6.86
CA VAL A 141 12.87 15.27 7.60
C VAL A 141 11.39 15.57 7.39
N VAL A 142 10.66 14.62 6.81
CA VAL A 142 9.21 14.71 6.57
C VAL A 142 8.42 13.97 7.65
N LEU A 143 8.88 12.79 8.04
CA LEU A 143 8.28 12.01 9.12
C LEU A 143 9.37 11.35 9.95
N LYS A 144 9.27 11.52 11.27
CA LYS A 144 10.01 10.73 12.26
C LYS A 144 9.01 10.08 13.20
N GLN A 145 9.13 8.77 13.37
CA GLN A 145 8.35 8.04 14.36
C GLN A 145 9.21 6.98 15.04
N CYS A 146 9.33 7.06 16.36
CA CYS A 146 10.00 6.04 17.17
C CYS A 146 8.96 5.29 18.00
N GLY A 147 9.14 3.98 18.13
CA GLY A 147 8.33 3.15 19.02
C GLY A 147 8.65 3.35 20.51
N PRO A 148 7.97 2.60 21.39
CA PRO A 148 8.30 2.57 22.81
C PRO A 148 9.76 2.20 23.04
N SER A 149 10.37 2.83 24.05
CA SER A 149 11.71 2.47 24.50
C SER A 149 11.70 1.09 25.13
N VAL A 150 12.59 0.20 24.69
CA VAL A 150 12.79 -1.13 25.30
C VAL A 150 13.93 -1.16 26.31
N GLY A 151 14.41 0.03 26.71
CA GLY A 151 15.54 0.17 27.62
C GLY A 151 16.89 -0.08 26.93
N TYR A 152 17.95 -0.08 27.74
CA TYR A 152 19.30 -0.33 27.26
C TYR A 152 19.51 -1.84 27.06
N ASN A 153 19.70 -2.24 25.80
CA ASN A 153 20.04 -3.61 25.42
C ASN A 153 21.21 -3.57 24.42
N PRO A 154 22.45 -3.78 24.86
CA PRO A 154 23.63 -3.61 24.01
C PRO A 154 23.67 -4.59 22.83
N GLU A 155 23.17 -5.82 23.01
CA GLU A 155 23.14 -6.83 21.93
C GLU A 155 22.08 -6.47 20.87
N GLY A 156 20.89 -6.06 21.31
CA GLY A 156 19.82 -5.62 20.42
C GLY A 156 20.17 -4.34 19.66
N MET A 157 20.77 -3.37 20.36
CA MET A 157 21.28 -2.14 19.77
C MET A 157 22.42 -2.40 18.78
N GLY A 158 23.38 -3.26 19.14
CA GLY A 158 24.46 -3.67 18.24
C GLY A 158 23.94 -4.37 16.99
N SER A 159 22.96 -5.27 17.14
CA SER A 159 22.31 -5.93 16.00
C SER A 159 21.58 -4.94 15.09
N ARG A 160 20.86 -3.96 15.66
CA ARG A 160 20.25 -2.88 14.88
C ARG A 160 21.29 -2.04 14.17
N ASP A 161 22.35 -1.64 14.84
CA ASP A 161 23.35 -0.76 14.26
C ASP A 161 24.13 -1.43 13.13
N ALA A 162 24.35 -2.75 13.24
CA ALA A 162 24.88 -3.59 12.18
C ALA A 162 23.94 -3.66 10.97
N VAL A 163 22.63 -3.94 11.20
CA VAL A 163 21.62 -3.97 10.12
C VAL A 163 21.56 -2.62 9.40
N LEU A 164 21.40 -1.53 10.15
CA LEU A 164 21.34 -0.18 9.60
C LEU A 164 22.67 0.23 8.93
N GLY A 165 23.82 -0.22 9.46
CA GLY A 165 25.12 -0.02 8.82
C GLY A 165 25.23 -0.73 7.47
N GLY A 166 24.70 -1.95 7.37
CA GLY A 166 24.62 -2.67 6.10
C GLY A 166 23.73 -1.96 5.06
N LEU A 167 22.59 -1.41 5.49
CA LEU A 167 21.70 -0.62 4.60
C LEU A 167 22.34 0.69 4.12
N ALA A 168 23.24 1.26 4.92
CA ALA A 168 24.03 2.44 4.54
C ALA A 168 25.19 2.10 3.59
N GLY A 169 25.50 0.84 3.33
CA GLY A 169 26.53 0.44 2.36
C GLY A 169 26.11 0.67 0.91
N SER A 170 27.03 0.44 -0.04
CA SER A 170 26.71 0.49 -1.48
C SER A 170 25.61 -0.51 -1.85
N GLY A 171 24.64 -0.07 -2.64
CA GLY A 171 23.53 -0.92 -3.06
C GLY A 171 22.54 -0.20 -3.96
N GLY A 172 21.55 -0.94 -4.47
CA GLY A 172 20.48 -0.40 -5.30
C GLY A 172 19.53 0.54 -4.53
N PRO A 173 18.51 1.09 -5.21
CA PRO A 173 17.59 2.06 -4.64
C PRO A 173 16.75 1.53 -3.48
N PHE A 174 16.48 0.22 -3.44
CA PHE A 174 15.80 -0.47 -2.35
C PHE A 174 16.75 -1.45 -1.69
N ARG A 175 16.81 -1.42 -0.36
CA ARG A 175 17.75 -2.21 0.45
C ARG A 175 17.00 -2.78 1.63
N GLU A 176 17.18 -4.06 1.89
CA GLU A 176 16.62 -4.74 3.05
C GLU A 176 17.68 -5.61 3.72
N GLY A 177 17.53 -5.81 5.02
CA GLY A 177 18.48 -6.58 5.81
C GLY A 177 17.93 -6.96 7.16
N GLY A 178 18.61 -7.91 7.82
CA GLY A 178 18.20 -8.36 9.14
C GLY A 178 19.28 -9.13 9.87
N SER A 179 19.17 -9.13 11.20
CA SER A 179 19.99 -9.93 12.10
C SER A 179 19.14 -10.35 13.29
N GLY A 180 19.03 -11.66 13.54
CA GLY A 180 18.14 -12.21 14.56
C GLY A 180 16.70 -11.73 14.38
N VAL A 181 16.16 -11.04 15.39
CA VAL A 181 14.80 -10.46 15.39
C VAL A 181 14.74 -9.06 14.79
N VAL A 182 15.87 -8.47 14.40
CA VAL A 182 15.92 -7.13 13.81
C VAL A 182 15.76 -7.20 12.31
N ARG A 183 14.90 -6.34 11.77
CA ARG A 183 14.69 -6.14 10.34
C ARG A 183 14.83 -4.66 10.02
N GLY A 184 15.41 -4.33 8.88
CA GLY A 184 15.55 -2.96 8.40
C GLY A 184 15.30 -2.88 6.91
N VAL A 185 14.77 -1.73 6.49
CA VAL A 185 14.51 -1.40 5.09
C VAL A 185 14.92 0.05 4.86
N ALA A 186 15.56 0.30 3.73
CA ALA A 186 15.96 1.62 3.29
C ALA A 186 15.65 1.78 1.80
N GLN A 187 15.14 2.93 1.41
CA GLN A 187 14.82 3.19 0.00
C GLN A 187 14.98 4.66 -0.38
N CYS A 188 15.57 4.91 -1.54
CA CYS A 188 15.58 6.21 -2.18
C CYS A 188 14.58 6.28 -3.35
N MET A 189 14.15 7.48 -3.70
CA MET A 189 13.32 7.70 -4.88
C MET A 189 14.12 7.44 -6.15
N GLY A 190 13.49 6.80 -7.14
CA GLY A 190 14.14 6.41 -8.40
C GLY A 190 14.56 7.56 -9.31
N ASP A 191 14.24 8.82 -8.96
CA ASP A 191 14.69 9.99 -9.70
C ASP A 191 16.06 10.52 -9.23
N LEU A 192 16.60 9.99 -8.13
CA LEU A 192 17.94 10.34 -7.66
C LEU A 192 19.04 9.59 -8.43
N SER A 193 20.19 10.25 -8.60
CA SER A 193 21.42 9.57 -9.01
C SER A 193 21.91 8.61 -7.92
N TYR A 194 22.85 7.73 -8.27
CA TYR A 194 23.45 6.79 -7.32
C TYR A 194 24.09 7.51 -6.10
N GLY A 195 24.81 8.62 -6.34
CA GLY A 195 25.45 9.39 -5.29
C GLY A 195 24.44 10.05 -4.36
N GLU A 196 23.42 10.72 -4.91
CA GLU A 196 22.35 11.36 -4.12
C GLU A 196 21.53 10.34 -3.33
N CYS A 197 21.26 9.16 -3.92
CA CYS A 197 20.60 8.06 -3.21
C CYS A 197 21.42 7.62 -2.00
N GLN A 198 22.73 7.44 -2.20
CA GLN A 198 23.66 7.02 -1.15
C GLN A 198 23.76 8.07 -0.02
N ASP A 199 23.85 9.34 -0.37
CA ASP A 199 23.92 10.45 0.59
C ASP A 199 22.62 10.60 1.38
N CYS A 200 21.46 10.54 0.70
CA CYS A 200 20.16 10.61 1.36
C CYS A 200 19.96 9.45 2.35
N LEU A 201 20.26 8.21 1.93
CA LEU A 201 20.11 7.04 2.80
C LEU A 201 21.06 7.09 4.00
N SER A 202 22.29 7.57 3.81
CA SER A 202 23.25 7.75 4.90
C SER A 202 22.73 8.74 5.94
N GLU A 203 22.16 9.86 5.50
CA GLU A 203 21.55 10.86 6.38
C GLU A 203 20.33 10.29 7.12
N ALA A 204 19.41 9.63 6.42
CA ALA A 204 18.22 9.04 7.02
C ALA A 204 18.58 7.99 8.09
N ILE A 205 19.57 7.14 7.81
CA ILE A 205 20.05 6.11 8.73
C ILE A 205 20.75 6.74 9.95
N ALA A 206 21.57 7.77 9.75
CA ALA A 206 22.25 8.47 10.84
C ALA A 206 21.22 9.10 11.80
N LYS A 207 20.22 9.80 11.27
CA LYS A 207 19.11 10.36 12.07
C LYS A 207 18.31 9.27 12.77
N LEU A 208 18.01 8.17 12.08
CA LEU A 208 17.26 7.05 12.65
C LEU A 208 17.98 6.41 13.85
N LYS A 209 19.30 6.21 13.76
CA LYS A 209 20.13 5.70 14.86
C LYS A 209 20.16 6.66 16.05
N SER A 210 20.37 7.95 15.78
CA SER A 210 20.43 9.01 16.79
C SER A 210 19.10 9.15 17.54
N ASP A 211 18.00 9.26 16.80
CA ASP A 211 16.74 9.71 17.38
C ASP A 211 15.87 8.56 17.91
N CYS A 212 16.00 7.36 17.35
CA CYS A 212 15.21 6.19 17.76
C CYS A 212 16.07 5.12 18.46
N GLY A 213 17.29 5.42 18.88
CA GLY A 213 18.28 4.44 19.35
C GLY A 213 17.86 3.51 20.51
N THR A 214 16.80 3.80 21.27
CA THR A 214 16.30 2.89 22.32
C THR A 214 14.93 2.27 22.00
N ALA A 215 14.35 2.60 20.84
CA ALA A 215 13.01 2.17 20.46
C ALA A 215 13.00 0.77 19.83
N ASP A 216 11.89 0.04 20.00
CA ASP A 216 11.65 -1.25 19.36
C ASP A 216 11.35 -1.17 17.85
N TYR A 217 11.01 0.02 17.34
CA TYR A 217 11.00 0.34 15.92
C TYR A 217 11.30 1.81 15.70
N GLY A 218 11.70 2.15 14.48
CA GLY A 218 11.88 3.53 14.07
C GLY A 218 11.64 3.71 12.58
N ASP A 219 10.97 4.79 12.24
CA ASP A 219 10.67 5.24 10.88
C ASP A 219 11.27 6.64 10.70
N MET A 220 12.14 6.80 9.70
CA MET A 220 12.74 8.08 9.31
C MET A 220 12.54 8.30 7.81
N PHE A 221 11.66 9.22 7.44
CA PHE A 221 11.39 9.62 6.07
C PHE A 221 11.93 11.02 5.82
N LEU A 222 12.79 11.14 4.83
CA LEU A 222 13.26 12.39 4.25
C LEU A 222 12.49 12.69 2.95
N GLY A 223 12.74 13.85 2.34
CA GLY A 223 12.06 14.28 1.11
C GLY A 223 12.21 13.31 -0.07
N LYS A 224 13.37 12.63 -0.19
CA LYS A 224 13.67 11.71 -1.31
C LYS A 224 14.14 10.31 -0.92
N CYS A 225 14.10 9.96 0.37
CA CYS A 225 14.44 8.61 0.81
C CYS A 225 13.91 8.34 2.21
N TYR A 226 13.96 7.09 2.64
CA TYR A 226 13.62 6.71 4.00
C TYR A 226 14.45 5.54 4.50
N ALA A 227 14.54 5.40 5.82
CA ALA A 227 15.08 4.25 6.50
C ALA A 227 14.15 3.85 7.65
N ARG A 228 13.99 2.55 7.86
CA ARG A 228 13.10 1.98 8.88
C ARG A 228 13.77 0.76 9.51
N TYR A 229 13.50 0.53 10.79
CA TYR A 229 13.81 -0.75 11.43
C TYR A 229 12.70 -1.18 12.37
N SER A 230 12.66 -2.48 12.66
CA SER A 230 11.80 -3.05 13.70
C SER A 230 12.45 -4.24 14.37
N ILE A 231 12.14 -4.43 15.65
CA ILE A 231 12.61 -5.53 16.49
C ILE A 231 11.42 -6.43 16.79
N GLY A 232 11.52 -7.74 16.52
CA GLY A 232 10.51 -8.73 16.90
C GLY A 232 9.11 -8.48 16.33
N GLY A 233 9.00 -7.75 15.21
CA GLY A 233 7.72 -7.37 14.63
C GLY A 233 6.96 -6.28 15.41
N ALA A 234 7.61 -5.53 16.31
CA ALA A 234 6.99 -4.47 17.10
C ALA A 234 6.31 -3.37 16.25
N HIS A 235 6.87 -3.10 15.07
CA HIS A 235 6.23 -2.22 14.08
C HIS A 235 4.85 -2.72 13.70
N GLN A 236 4.64 -4.04 13.62
CA GLN A 236 3.35 -4.69 13.35
C GLN A 236 2.43 -4.72 14.58
N ALA A 237 2.96 -4.88 15.79
CA ALA A 237 2.17 -4.95 17.04
C ALA A 237 1.60 -3.58 17.46
N SER A 238 2.33 -2.48 17.25
CA SER A 238 1.84 -1.11 17.45
C SER A 238 0.63 -0.78 16.54
N LYS A 239 0.39 -1.58 15.50
CA LYS A 239 -0.76 -1.47 14.58
C LYS A 239 -2.08 -1.96 15.20
N ALA A 240 -2.05 -2.69 16.32
CA ALA A 240 -3.26 -3.21 16.98
C ALA A 240 -3.91 -2.23 17.98
N HIS A 241 -3.19 -1.20 18.43
CA HIS A 241 -3.67 -0.29 19.48
C HIS A 241 -4.25 1.05 18.98
N GLY A 242 -4.20 1.29 17.67
CA GLY A 242 -4.95 2.37 17.02
C GLY A 242 -6.37 1.93 16.68
N LYS A 243 -7.35 2.25 17.54
CA LYS A 243 -8.82 2.03 17.40
C LYS A 243 -9.24 1.20 16.17
N SER A 244 -9.23 -0.13 16.33
CA SER A 244 -9.94 -1.02 15.41
C SER A 244 -11.41 -1.07 15.82
N GLY A 245 -12.28 -0.62 14.90
CA GLY A 245 -13.70 -0.95 14.92
C GLY A 245 -13.86 -2.46 14.91
N LYS A 246 -14.60 -2.96 15.90
CA LYS A 246 -14.89 -4.36 16.18
C LYS A 246 -15.44 -5.07 14.94
N GLY A 247 -14.64 -5.95 14.33
CA GLY A 247 -15.10 -6.69 13.15
C GLY A 247 -14.14 -7.76 12.66
N GLY A 248 -13.61 -8.63 13.55
CA GLY A 248 -12.65 -9.67 13.15
C GLY A 248 -12.98 -11.10 13.57
N GLU A 249 -14.04 -11.33 14.34
CA GLU A 249 -14.20 -12.63 15.04
C GLU A 249 -15.60 -13.26 14.95
N ARG A 250 -16.53 -12.68 14.18
CA ARG A 250 -17.89 -13.23 13.98
C ARG A 250 -18.07 -13.99 12.66
N THR A 251 -17.10 -13.94 11.77
CA THR A 251 -17.28 -14.35 10.37
C THR A 251 -17.24 -15.87 10.19
N PHE A 252 -16.36 -16.59 10.89
CA PHE A 252 -16.28 -18.05 10.79
C PHE A 252 -17.54 -18.76 11.32
N ALA A 253 -18.12 -18.26 12.42
CA ALA A 253 -19.33 -18.84 13.00
C ALA A 253 -20.56 -18.67 12.08
N MET A 254 -20.67 -17.54 11.37
CA MET A 254 -21.74 -17.32 10.41
C MET A 254 -21.60 -18.19 9.15
N VAL A 255 -20.38 -18.42 8.67
CA VAL A 255 -20.13 -19.25 7.47
C VAL A 255 -20.48 -20.71 7.74
N ILE A 256 -20.11 -21.26 8.89
CA ILE A 256 -20.49 -22.64 9.27
C ILE A 256 -22.01 -22.76 9.44
N GLY A 257 -22.66 -21.75 10.03
CA GLY A 257 -24.11 -21.71 10.19
C GLY A 257 -24.87 -21.72 8.86
N ILE A 258 -24.40 -20.96 7.86
CA ILE A 258 -25.03 -20.89 6.54
C ILE A 258 -24.87 -22.21 5.78
N LEU A 259 -23.69 -22.81 5.81
CA LEU A 259 -23.44 -24.11 5.15
C LEU A 259 -24.29 -25.23 5.75
N ALA A 260 -24.40 -25.29 7.08
CA ALA A 260 -25.25 -26.26 7.76
C ALA A 260 -26.74 -26.02 7.45
N GLY A 261 -27.19 -24.76 7.42
CA GLY A 261 -28.56 -24.39 7.10
C GLY A 261 -28.96 -24.79 5.67
N VAL A 262 -28.08 -24.56 4.69
CA VAL A 262 -28.31 -24.95 3.29
C VAL A 262 -28.40 -26.47 3.15
N ALA A 263 -27.53 -27.23 3.84
CA ALA A 263 -27.59 -28.69 3.81
C ALA A 263 -28.93 -29.23 4.38
N ILE A 264 -29.41 -28.67 5.49
CA ILE A 264 -30.69 -29.05 6.10
C ILE A 264 -31.86 -28.71 5.19
N LEU A 265 -31.84 -27.53 4.53
CA LEU A 265 -32.87 -27.11 3.59
C LEU A 265 -32.96 -28.07 2.40
N ILE A 266 -31.83 -28.48 1.83
CA ILE A 266 -31.78 -29.44 0.72
C ILE A 266 -32.38 -30.80 1.14
N ILE A 267 -32.02 -31.29 2.33
CA ILE A 267 -32.56 -32.55 2.85
C ILE A 267 -34.08 -32.43 3.03
N PHE A 268 -34.56 -31.33 3.62
CA PHE A 268 -35.99 -31.11 3.82
C PHE A 268 -36.78 -31.05 2.51
N LEU A 269 -36.28 -30.36 1.49
CA LEU A 269 -36.89 -30.31 0.16
C LEU A 269 -36.88 -31.68 -0.55
N ALA A 270 -35.83 -32.48 -0.35
CA ALA A 270 -35.78 -33.86 -0.84
C ALA A 270 -36.83 -34.76 -0.15
N PHE A 271 -37.09 -34.55 1.14
CA PHE A 271 -38.17 -35.26 1.85
C PHE A 271 -39.56 -34.82 1.38
N LEU A 272 -39.80 -33.52 1.21
CA LEU A 272 -41.08 -33.01 0.69
C LEU A 272 -41.38 -33.52 -0.72
N SER A 273 -40.38 -33.52 -1.62
CA SER A 273 -40.57 -34.06 -2.98
C SER A 273 -40.87 -35.56 -2.97
N LYS A 274 -40.30 -36.32 -2.03
CA LYS A 274 -40.58 -37.75 -1.83
C LYS A 274 -41.98 -38.01 -1.25
N ILE A 275 -42.51 -37.11 -0.42
CA ILE A 275 -43.86 -37.20 0.16
C ILE A 275 -44.91 -36.79 -0.89
N CYS A 276 -44.69 -35.69 -1.61
CA CYS A 276 -45.59 -35.25 -2.69
C CYS A 276 -45.62 -36.24 -3.87
N GLY A 277 -44.50 -36.93 -4.15
CA GLY A 277 -44.47 -38.01 -5.16
C GLY A 277 -45.20 -39.29 -4.75
N ARG A 278 -45.60 -39.44 -3.48
CA ARG A 278 -46.29 -40.62 -2.94
C ARG A 278 -47.81 -40.48 -2.88
N GLN A 279 -48.36 -39.27 -3.02
CA GLN A 279 -49.81 -39.02 -3.06
C GLN A 279 -50.38 -38.88 -4.49
N GLY A 280 -49.55 -39.10 -5.52
CA GLY A 280 -49.94 -38.99 -6.94
C GLY A 280 -49.98 -40.32 -7.71
N LYS A 281 -50.15 -41.46 -7.04
CA LYS A 281 -50.36 -42.77 -7.66
C LYS A 281 -51.58 -43.47 -7.06
#